data_AF-A0A3N5Z7L9-F1
#
_entry.id   AF-A0A3N5Z7L9-F1
#
_cell.length_a   1.000
_cell.length_b   1.000
_cell.length_c   1.000
_cell.angle_alpha   90.00
_cell.angle_beta   90.00
_cell.angle_gamma   90.00
#
_symmetry.space_group_name_H-M   'P 1'
#
loop_
_entity.id
_entity.type
_entity.pdbx_description
1 polymer ?
#
loop_
_entity_poly.entity_id
_entity_poly.type
_entity_poly.pdbx_seq_one_letter_code
_entity_poly.pdbx_strand_id
1 'polypeptide(L)'
;IQIKMREYCSSDVNDMFLVIGATSDEKLNFRISEDAEQKNLLCNIADVPEACNFILPAIVTRGDLIIAISTSGNSPAFAKKLRKTLEKQFGEEYALLLNLMGAIRKKLLANAHEPEAHKHLFEQLLDAGILDMIRDNKIADVNLLLLKTLGKGYSFETLLPEKQAID
;
A
#
# COMPACT_ATOMS: atom_id res chain seq x y z
N ILE A 1 -9.13 -10.42 -16.53
CA ILE A 1 -9.48 -9.12 -17.14
C ILE A 1 -10.26 -9.42 -18.41
N GLN A 2 -11.42 -8.78 -18.61
CA GLN A 2 -12.24 -8.93 -19.82
C GLN A 2 -12.27 -7.58 -20.56
N ILE A 3 -12.01 -7.58 -21.86
CA ILE A 3 -12.00 -6.38 -22.69
C ILE A 3 -13.18 -6.46 -23.66
N LYS A 4 -13.94 -5.38 -23.79
CA LYS A 4 -15.05 -5.25 -24.74
C LYS A 4 -14.77 -4.08 -25.69
N MET A 5 -14.54 -4.37 -26.97
CA MET A 5 -14.29 -3.36 -28.00
C MET A 5 -15.61 -2.90 -28.64
N ARG A 6 -16.36 -2.07 -27.92
CA ARG A 6 -17.61 -1.47 -28.39
C ARG A 6 -17.89 -0.18 -27.64
N GLU A 7 -18.90 0.56 -28.08
CA GLU A 7 -19.45 1.68 -27.32
C GLU A 7 -19.97 1.23 -25.95
N TYR A 8 -19.88 2.14 -24.98
CA TYR A 8 -20.44 1.97 -23.64
C TYR A 8 -21.96 1.87 -23.71
N CYS A 9 -22.54 0.98 -22.89
CA CYS A 9 -23.97 0.97 -22.61
C CYS A 9 -24.21 0.98 -21.08
N SER A 10 -25.31 1.56 -20.62
CA SER A 10 -25.61 1.75 -19.19
C SER A 10 -25.69 0.45 -18.36
N SER A 11 -25.84 -0.70 -19.02
CA SER A 11 -25.74 -2.00 -18.37
C SER A 11 -24.30 -2.42 -18.03
N ASP A 12 -23.28 -1.74 -18.56
CA ASP A 12 -21.87 -2.08 -18.31
C ASP A 12 -21.44 -1.83 -16.87
N VAL A 13 -22.15 -0.96 -16.14
CA VAL A 13 -21.89 -0.73 -14.71
C VAL A 13 -22.63 -1.74 -13.82
N ASN A 14 -23.45 -2.63 -14.38
CA ASN A 14 -24.13 -3.66 -13.60
C ASN A 14 -23.09 -4.56 -12.90
N ASP A 15 -23.37 -4.89 -11.64
CA ASP A 15 -22.54 -5.76 -10.80
C ASP A 15 -21.10 -5.27 -10.57
N MET A 16 -20.83 -3.99 -10.86
CA MET A 16 -19.55 -3.35 -10.56
C MET A 16 -19.57 -2.77 -9.15
N PHE A 17 -18.42 -2.80 -8.47
CA PHE A 17 -18.24 -2.09 -7.20
C PHE A 17 -17.72 -0.66 -7.41
N LEU A 18 -16.89 -0.47 -8.43
CA LEU A 18 -16.19 0.77 -8.74
C LEU A 18 -16.14 0.98 -10.25
N VAL A 19 -16.41 2.21 -10.68
CA VAL A 19 -16.44 2.66 -12.07
C VAL A 19 -15.46 3.81 -12.25
N ILE A 20 -14.64 3.72 -13.30
CA ILE A 20 -13.74 4.80 -13.71
C ILE A 20 -14.09 5.21 -15.14
N GLY A 21 -14.50 6.47 -15.31
CA GLY A 21 -14.64 7.10 -16.62
C GLY A 21 -13.35 7.81 -16.98
N ALA A 22 -12.72 7.43 -18.10
CA ALA A 22 -11.48 8.04 -18.57
C ALA A 22 -11.52 8.25 -20.09
N THR A 23 -12.67 8.72 -20.60
CA THR A 23 -12.87 8.98 -22.03
C THR A 23 -12.67 10.46 -22.35
N SER A 24 -12.41 10.77 -23.62
CA SER A 24 -12.37 12.14 -24.11
C SER A 24 -13.75 12.72 -24.42
N ASP A 25 -14.83 11.95 -24.25
CA ASP A 25 -16.22 12.40 -24.47
C ASP A 25 -16.86 12.78 -23.12
N GLU A 26 -17.01 14.09 -22.92
CA GLU A 26 -17.60 14.67 -21.71
C GLU A 26 -19.03 14.18 -21.46
N LYS A 27 -19.86 14.10 -22.51
CA LYS A 27 -21.26 13.65 -22.37
C LYS A 27 -21.32 12.19 -21.93
N LEU A 28 -20.44 11.37 -22.50
CA LEU A 28 -20.33 9.97 -22.11
C LEU A 28 -19.86 9.84 -20.65
N ASN A 29 -18.89 10.63 -20.23
CA ASN A 29 -18.41 10.63 -18.85
C ASN A 29 -19.52 11.02 -17.86
N PHE A 30 -20.34 12.03 -18.16
CA PHE A 30 -21.53 12.36 -17.34
C PHE A 30 -22.54 11.22 -17.32
N ARG A 31 -22.83 10.59 -18.45
CA ARG A 31 -23.72 9.42 -18.51
C ARG A 31 -23.21 8.27 -17.63
N ILE A 32 -21.91 7.98 -17.68
CA ILE A 32 -21.28 6.96 -16.82
C ILE A 32 -21.45 7.32 -15.34
N SER A 33 -21.28 8.59 -14.99
CA SER A 33 -21.45 9.07 -13.61
C SER A 33 -22.89 8.90 -13.12
N GLU A 34 -23.88 9.32 -13.91
CA GLU A 34 -25.30 9.14 -13.60
C GLU A 34 -25.69 7.65 -13.47
N ASP A 35 -25.24 6.82 -14.40
CA ASP A 35 -25.50 5.37 -14.39
C ASP A 35 -24.93 4.69 -13.14
N ALA A 36 -23.78 5.16 -12.65
CA ALA A 36 -23.14 4.68 -11.43
C ALA A 36 -23.85 5.20 -10.17
N GLU A 37 -24.25 6.48 -10.15
CA GLU A 37 -24.97 7.11 -9.04
C GLU A 37 -26.33 6.43 -8.79
N GLN A 38 -27.10 6.15 -9.85
CA GLN A 38 -28.40 5.46 -9.76
C GLN A 38 -28.30 4.08 -9.09
N LYS A 39 -27.10 3.48 -9.09
CA LYS A 39 -26.82 2.16 -8.50
C LYS A 39 -26.00 2.24 -7.22
N ASN A 40 -25.74 3.44 -6.69
CA ASN A 40 -24.91 3.69 -5.52
C ASN A 40 -23.49 3.10 -5.63
N LEU A 41 -22.90 3.19 -6.83
CA LEU A 41 -21.54 2.68 -7.10
C LEU A 41 -20.49 3.77 -6.86
N LEU A 42 -19.28 3.38 -6.47
CA LEU A 42 -18.15 4.31 -6.45
C LEU A 42 -17.81 4.71 -7.89
N CYS A 43 -17.85 6.01 -8.19
CA CYS A 43 -17.54 6.55 -9.50
C CYS A 43 -16.50 7.67 -9.43
N ASN A 44 -15.47 7.55 -10.26
CA ASN A 44 -14.50 8.61 -10.49
C ASN A 44 -14.37 8.85 -12.00
N ILE A 45 -14.61 10.09 -12.41
CA ILE A 45 -14.40 10.56 -13.77
C ILE A 45 -13.09 11.34 -13.81
N ALA A 46 -12.17 10.89 -14.66
CA ALA A 46 -10.88 11.55 -14.85
C ALA A 46 -11.08 13.00 -15.26
N ASP A 47 -10.37 13.91 -14.58
CA ASP A 47 -10.36 15.35 -14.82
C ASP A 47 -11.71 16.08 -14.66
N VAL A 48 -12.77 15.42 -14.14
CA VAL A 48 -14.09 16.02 -13.89
C VAL A 48 -14.53 15.77 -12.43
N PRO A 49 -13.98 16.53 -11.45
CA PRO A 49 -14.25 16.33 -10.03
C PRO A 49 -15.74 16.38 -9.64
N GLU A 50 -16.53 17.23 -10.29
CA GLU A 50 -17.96 17.40 -10.07
C GLU A 50 -18.79 16.17 -10.47
N ALA A 51 -18.26 15.30 -11.32
CA ALA A 51 -18.88 14.05 -11.74
C ALA A 51 -18.36 12.84 -10.93
N CYS A 52 -17.56 13.07 -9.88
CA CYS A 52 -17.03 12.02 -9.01
C CYS A 52 -17.78 11.98 -7.67
N ASN A 53 -18.01 10.79 -7.13
CA ASN A 53 -18.49 10.62 -5.75
C ASN A 53 -17.40 10.12 -4.77
N PHE A 54 -16.18 9.87 -5.28
CA PHE A 54 -15.00 9.62 -4.46
C PHE A 54 -13.73 10.20 -5.11
N ILE A 55 -12.68 10.34 -4.30
CA ILE A 55 -11.40 10.94 -4.71
C ILE A 55 -10.31 9.88 -4.72
N LEU A 56 -9.55 9.82 -5.81
CA LEU A 56 -8.32 9.05 -5.87
C LEU A 56 -7.19 9.79 -5.13
N PRO A 57 -6.58 9.19 -4.09
CA PRO A 57 -5.48 9.83 -3.37
C PRO A 57 -4.18 9.75 -4.18
N ALA A 58 -3.22 10.62 -3.84
CA ALA A 58 -1.83 10.44 -4.26
C ALA A 58 -1.19 9.36 -3.37
N ILE A 59 -0.53 8.35 -3.97
CA ILE A 59 -0.02 7.18 -3.26
C ILE A 59 1.51 7.12 -3.31
N VAL A 60 2.13 6.83 -2.17
CA VAL A 60 3.52 6.34 -2.08
C VAL A 60 3.48 4.85 -1.74
N THR A 61 4.25 4.04 -2.47
CA THR A 61 4.33 2.59 -2.27
C THR A 61 5.78 2.16 -2.10
N ARG A 62 6.08 1.39 -1.04
CA ARG A 62 7.36 0.69 -0.81
C ARG A 62 7.07 -0.74 -0.38
N GLY A 63 6.98 -1.65 -1.34
CA GLY A 63 6.43 -2.98 -1.09
C GLY A 63 5.03 -2.87 -0.45
N ASP A 64 4.87 -3.45 0.73
CA ASP A 64 3.62 -3.43 1.50
C ASP A 64 3.34 -2.10 2.25
N LEU A 65 4.29 -1.16 2.28
CA LEU A 65 4.04 0.18 2.86
C LEU A 65 3.29 1.04 1.84
N ILE A 66 2.06 1.42 2.18
CA ILE A 66 1.22 2.31 1.38
C ILE A 66 0.90 3.57 2.18
N ILE A 67 1.26 4.74 1.65
CA ILE A 67 0.88 6.04 2.21
C ILE A 67 -0.07 6.72 1.23
N ALA A 68 -1.33 6.86 1.61
CA ALA A 68 -2.35 7.58 0.84
C ALA A 68 -2.45 9.04 1.31
N ILE A 69 -2.39 9.97 0.36
CA ILE A 69 -2.40 11.41 0.60
C ILE A 69 -3.61 11.99 -0.11
N SER A 70 -4.53 12.58 0.66
CA SER A 70 -5.70 13.28 0.15
C SER A 70 -5.73 14.72 0.66
N THR A 71 -6.17 15.63 -0.20
CA THR A 71 -6.51 17.01 0.16
C THR A 71 -8.02 17.25 0.11
N SER A 72 -8.82 16.18 0.09
CA SER A 72 -10.27 16.22 -0.12
C SER A 72 -10.65 17.01 -1.38
N GLY A 73 -9.83 16.90 -2.43
CA GLY A 73 -10.06 17.58 -3.71
C GLY A 73 -9.58 19.04 -3.74
N ASN A 74 -9.26 19.65 -2.59
CA ASN A 74 -8.90 21.07 -2.53
C ASN A 74 -7.60 21.40 -3.28
N SER A 75 -6.62 20.49 -3.30
CA SER A 75 -5.37 20.72 -4.01
C SER A 75 -4.70 19.42 -4.46
N PRO A 76 -5.03 18.93 -5.67
CA PRO A 76 -4.33 17.79 -6.27
C PRO A 76 -2.84 18.08 -6.48
N ALA A 77 -2.49 19.32 -6.80
CA ALA A 77 -1.11 19.76 -6.96
C ALA A 77 -0.30 19.63 -5.66
N PHE A 78 -0.87 20.01 -4.51
CA PHE A 78 -0.20 19.85 -3.22
C PHE A 78 -0.08 18.38 -2.83
N ALA A 79 -1.13 17.57 -3.02
CA ALA A 79 -1.08 16.12 -2.78
C ALA A 79 0.05 15.46 -3.59
N LYS A 80 0.18 15.81 -4.88
CA LYS A 80 1.27 15.35 -5.76
C LYS A 80 2.65 15.80 -5.29
N LYS A 81 2.78 17.05 -4.82
CA LYS A 81 4.05 17.56 -4.27
C LYS A 81 4.44 16.81 -3.00
N LEU A 82 3.51 16.62 -2.07
CA LEU A 82 3.77 15.88 -0.82
C LEU A 82 4.13 14.42 -1.11
N ARG A 83 3.42 13.75 -2.02
CA ARG A 83 3.76 12.40 -2.49
C ARG A 83 5.22 12.31 -2.93
N LYS A 84 5.69 13.25 -3.76
CA LYS A 84 7.09 13.31 -4.22
C LYS A 84 8.09 13.55 -3.09
N THR A 85 7.71 14.32 -2.07
CA THR A 85 8.55 14.50 -0.88
C THR A 85 8.65 13.21 -0.09
N LEU A 86 7.52 12.55 0.17
CA LEU A 86 7.49 11.29 0.93
C LEU A 86 8.17 10.15 0.14
N GLU A 87 8.08 10.12 -1.19
CA GLU A 87 8.85 9.18 -2.03
C GLU A 87 10.37 9.32 -1.81
N LYS A 88 10.88 10.53 -1.50
CA LYS A 88 12.30 10.71 -1.19
C LYS A 88 12.65 10.35 0.25
N GLN A 89 11.69 10.49 1.16
CA GLN A 89 11.88 10.24 2.59
C GLN A 89 11.77 8.76 2.95
N PHE A 90 10.87 8.02 2.30
CA PHE A 90 10.66 6.60 2.49
C PHE A 90 11.38 5.85 1.36
N GLY A 91 12.52 5.23 1.67
CA GLY A 91 13.27 4.41 0.71
C GLY A 91 12.81 2.96 0.68
N GLU A 92 13.54 2.13 -0.06
CA GLU A 92 13.25 0.69 -0.22
C GLU A 92 13.48 -0.12 1.07
N GLU A 93 14.21 0.43 2.05
CA GLU A 93 14.43 -0.22 3.35
C GLU A 93 13.11 -0.51 4.10
N TYR A 94 12.06 0.27 3.82
CA TYR A 94 10.73 0.07 4.43
C TYR A 94 10.04 -1.18 3.90
N ALA A 95 10.21 -1.49 2.61
CA ALA A 95 9.68 -2.73 2.03
C ALA A 95 10.34 -3.94 2.71
N LEU A 96 11.66 -3.89 2.84
CA LEU A 96 12.44 -4.94 3.47
C LEU A 96 12.11 -5.10 4.97
N LEU A 97 11.97 -3.98 5.69
CA LEU A 97 11.54 -3.97 7.08
C LEU A 97 10.18 -4.66 7.25
N LEU A 98 9.18 -4.31 6.43
CA LEU A 98 7.84 -4.90 6.54
C LEU A 98 7.84 -6.39 6.21
N ASN A 99 8.59 -6.82 5.20
CA ASN A 99 8.77 -8.24 4.89
C ASN A 99 9.38 -8.98 6.10
N LEU A 100 10.42 -8.42 6.71
CA LEU A 100 11.06 -8.99 7.90
C LEU A 100 10.08 -9.08 9.07
N MET A 101 9.36 -8.00 9.38
CA MET A 101 8.38 -7.97 10.47
C MET A 101 7.22 -8.95 10.23
N GLY A 102 6.77 -9.10 8.98
CA GLY A 102 5.78 -10.09 8.59
C GLY A 102 6.25 -11.53 8.81
N ALA A 103 7.50 -11.83 8.42
CA ALA A 103 8.12 -13.14 8.63
C ALA A 103 8.28 -13.46 10.13
N ILE A 104 8.71 -12.48 10.93
CA ILE A 104 8.81 -12.61 12.40
C ILE A 104 7.44 -12.91 12.99
N ARG A 105 6.40 -12.14 12.63
CA ARG A 105 5.03 -12.35 13.11
C ARG A 105 4.53 -13.75 12.78
N LYS A 106 4.71 -14.19 11.53
CA LYS A 106 4.30 -15.52 11.08
C LYS A 106 4.99 -16.64 11.89
N LYS A 107 6.29 -16.51 12.13
CA LYS A 107 7.06 -17.50 12.89
C LYS A 107 6.69 -17.52 14.37
N LEU A 108 6.47 -16.36 14.97
CA LEU A 108 6.04 -16.24 16.37
C LEU A 108 4.65 -16.86 16.59
N LEU A 109 3.68 -16.57 15.70
CA LEU A 109 2.33 -17.13 15.78
C LEU A 109 2.27 -18.63 15.54
N ALA A 110 3.21 -19.19 14.76
CA ALA A 110 3.31 -20.64 14.58
C ALA A 110 3.77 -21.36 15.87
N ASN A 111 4.48 -20.66 16.77
CA ASN A 111 5.09 -21.23 17.96
C ASN A 111 4.33 -20.93 19.27
N ALA A 112 3.33 -20.04 19.26
CA ALA A 112 2.63 -19.60 20.47
C ALA A 112 1.12 -19.36 20.25
N HIS A 113 0.33 -19.55 21.32
CA HIS A 113 -1.14 -19.42 21.30
C HIS A 113 -1.68 -18.01 21.62
N GLU A 114 -0.82 -17.00 21.82
CA GLU A 114 -1.25 -15.64 22.20
C GLU A 114 -0.58 -14.53 21.36
N PRO A 115 -1.29 -13.96 20.36
CA PRO A 115 -0.76 -12.91 19.49
C PRO A 115 -0.34 -11.61 20.19
N GLU A 116 -1.06 -11.23 21.26
CA GLU A 116 -0.85 -9.93 21.94
C GLU A 116 0.41 -9.91 22.82
N ALA A 117 0.92 -11.08 23.21
CA ALA A 117 2.11 -11.19 24.03
C ALA A 117 3.36 -10.63 23.34
N HIS A 118 3.38 -10.55 22.00
CA HIS A 118 4.59 -10.23 21.24
C HIS A 118 4.72 -8.76 20.83
N LYS A 119 3.70 -7.92 21.08
CA LYS A 119 3.71 -6.50 20.67
C LYS A 119 4.98 -5.76 21.13
N HIS A 120 5.36 -5.95 22.39
CA HIS A 120 6.53 -5.31 22.98
C HIS A 120 7.84 -5.69 22.27
N LEU A 121 7.95 -6.89 21.67
CA LEU A 121 9.14 -7.31 20.92
C LEU A 121 9.28 -6.51 19.62
N PHE A 122 8.17 -6.23 18.92
CA PHE A 122 8.19 -5.41 17.72
C PHE A 122 8.57 -3.96 18.04
N GLU A 123 8.02 -3.41 19.12
CA GLU A 123 8.39 -2.06 19.61
C GLU A 123 9.88 -1.99 19.94
N GLN A 124 10.41 -3.00 20.66
CA GLN A 124 11.85 -3.08 20.96
C GLN A 124 12.74 -3.11 19.70
N LEU A 125 12.35 -3.83 18.65
CA LEU A 125 13.11 -3.85 17.39
C LEU A 125 13.11 -2.48 16.72
N LEU A 126 11.97 -1.79 16.70
CA LEU A 126 11.83 -0.47 16.10
C LEU A 126 12.63 0.58 16.90
N ASP A 127 12.49 0.60 18.22
CA ASP A 127 13.18 1.51 19.13
C ASP A 127 14.69 1.32 19.12
N ALA A 128 15.16 0.08 18.84
CA ALA A 128 16.57 -0.22 18.68
C ALA A 128 17.15 0.21 17.31
N GLY A 129 16.35 0.82 16.43
CA GLY A 129 16.82 1.36 15.16
C GLY A 129 17.06 0.31 14.07
N ILE A 130 16.30 -0.80 14.07
CA ILE A 130 16.43 -1.85 13.04
C ILE A 130 16.27 -1.30 11.61
N LEU A 131 15.43 -0.28 11.43
CA LEU A 131 15.24 0.39 10.14
C LEU A 131 16.55 1.01 9.63
N ASP A 132 17.30 1.68 10.51
CA ASP A 132 18.56 2.30 10.16
C ASP A 132 19.63 1.24 9.85
N MET A 133 19.64 0.13 10.59
CA MET A 133 20.52 -1.00 10.30
C MET A 133 20.24 -1.59 8.91
N ILE A 134 18.95 -1.72 8.53
CA ILE A 134 18.55 -2.18 7.21
C ILE A 134 18.96 -1.16 6.13
N ARG A 135 18.70 0.14 6.36
CA ARG A 135 19.08 1.22 5.45
C ARG A 135 20.58 1.22 5.15
N ASP A 136 21.39 0.99 6.17
CA ASP A 136 22.85 0.95 6.07
C ASP A 136 23.41 -0.42 5.61
N ASN A 137 22.53 -1.38 5.28
CA ASN A 137 22.88 -2.75 4.90
C ASN A 137 23.73 -3.50 5.96
N LYS A 138 23.52 -3.20 7.24
CA LYS A 138 24.22 -3.80 8.39
C LYS A 138 23.53 -5.10 8.85
N ILE A 139 23.49 -6.10 7.97
CA ILE A 139 22.77 -7.37 8.22
C ILE A 139 23.30 -8.11 9.47
N ALA A 140 24.59 -8.01 9.76
CA ALA A 140 25.16 -8.59 10.99
C ALA A 140 24.54 -7.98 12.25
N ASP A 141 24.36 -6.65 12.28
CA ASP A 141 23.76 -5.94 13.41
C ASP A 141 22.27 -6.28 13.54
N VAL A 142 21.55 -6.40 12.41
CA VAL A 142 20.17 -6.89 12.37
C VAL A 142 20.09 -8.28 13.00
N ASN A 143 20.96 -9.22 12.60
CA ASN A 143 20.98 -10.58 13.13
C ASN A 143 21.28 -10.61 14.65
N LEU A 144 22.20 -9.76 15.13
CA LEU A 144 22.49 -9.63 16.56
C LEU A 144 21.27 -9.10 17.33
N LEU A 145 20.57 -8.10 16.79
CA LEU A 145 19.37 -7.55 17.39
C LEU A 145 18.22 -8.56 17.42
N LEU A 146 18.01 -9.30 16.33
CA LEU A 146 17.02 -10.38 16.26
C LEU A 146 17.31 -11.48 17.28
N LEU A 147 18.56 -11.93 17.38
CA LEU A 147 18.97 -12.94 18.36
C LEU A 147 18.76 -12.45 19.80
N LYS A 148 19.10 -11.20 20.09
CA LYS A 148 18.94 -10.60 21.42
C LYS A 148 17.47 -10.46 21.83
N THR A 149 16.61 -10.08 20.88
CA THR A 149 15.20 -9.72 21.15
C THR A 149 14.28 -10.94 21.06
N LEU A 150 14.48 -11.81 20.07
CA LEU A 150 13.58 -12.91 19.75
C LEU A 150 14.17 -14.30 20.09
N GLY A 151 15.48 -14.36 20.36
CA GLY A 151 16.18 -15.61 20.68
C GLY A 151 16.69 -16.39 19.46
N LYS A 152 17.15 -17.61 19.72
CA LYS A 152 17.76 -18.47 18.68
C LYS A 152 16.75 -18.82 17.59
N GLY A 153 17.25 -18.90 16.36
CA GLY A 153 16.44 -19.25 15.19
C GLY A 153 15.80 -18.06 14.49
N TYR A 154 16.00 -16.83 14.97
CA TYR A 154 15.64 -15.61 14.25
C TYR A 154 16.89 -14.99 13.65
N SER A 155 17.10 -15.20 12.35
CA SER A 155 18.08 -14.49 11.54
C SER A 155 17.45 -14.03 10.23
N PHE A 156 18.03 -13.00 9.65
CA PHE A 156 17.62 -12.41 8.39
C PHE A 156 17.49 -13.46 7.28
N GLU A 157 18.47 -14.35 7.15
CA GLU A 157 18.51 -15.41 6.13
C GLU A 157 17.42 -16.47 6.35
N THR A 158 17.11 -16.77 7.61
CA THR A 158 16.04 -17.73 7.94
C THR A 158 14.64 -17.16 7.75
N LEU A 159 14.50 -15.84 7.85
CA LEU A 159 13.21 -15.14 7.78
C LEU A 159 12.90 -14.66 6.36
N LEU A 160 13.92 -14.27 5.60
CA LEU A 160 13.83 -13.78 4.23
C LEU A 160 14.76 -14.57 3.30
N PRO A 161 14.48 -15.86 3.02
CA PRO A 161 15.30 -16.67 2.14
C PRO A 161 15.14 -16.22 0.68
N GLU A 162 16.10 -15.42 0.18
CA GLU A 162 16.46 -14.98 -1.21
C GLU A 162 15.40 -14.78 -2.32
N LYS A 163 14.14 -15.16 -2.16
CA LYS A 163 13.08 -15.09 -3.18
C LYS A 163 12.30 -13.77 -3.20
N GLN A 164 12.84 -12.71 -2.61
CA GLN A 164 12.26 -11.36 -2.65
C GLN A 164 13.32 -10.28 -2.92
N ALA A 165 14.44 -10.66 -3.54
CA ALA A 165 15.35 -9.69 -4.12
C ALA A 165 14.85 -9.30 -5.53
N ILE A 166 14.08 -8.21 -5.58
CA ILE A 166 13.99 -7.28 -6.72
C ILE A 166 13.43 -7.89 -8.02
N ASP A 167 12.13 -7.65 -8.28
CA ASP A 167 11.59 -7.45 -9.64
C ASP A 167 10.99 -6.04 -9.72
#